data_AF-A0A3C1NC25-F1
#
_entry.id   AF-A0A3C1NC25-F1
#
_cell.length_a   1.000
_cell.length_b   1.000
_cell.length_c   1.000
_cell.angle_alpha   90.00
_cell.angle_beta   90.00
_cell.angle_gamma   90.00
#
_symmetry.space_group_name_H-M   'P 1'
#
loop_
_entity.id
_entity.type
_entity.pdbx_description
1 polymer ?
#
loop_
_entity_poly.entity_id
_entity_poly.type
_entity_poly.pdbx_seq_one_letter_code
_entity_poly.pdbx_strand_id
1 'polypeptide(L)' 'PEVAILGVARKRIAPLWDGEAFQPRSVLPLSLSYDHRAIDGAEGVRFVVYLKSLLEDIGRVLL' A
#
# COMPACT_ATOMS: atom_id res chain seq x y z
N PRO A 1 -13.18 -19.26 5.73
CA PRO A 1 -13.58 -17.84 5.77
C PRO A 1 -12.38 -16.97 5.41
N GLU A 2 -12.57 -15.80 4.81
CA GLU A 2 -11.48 -14.85 4.53
C GLU A 2 -11.01 -14.17 5.82
N VAL A 3 -9.72 -13.82 5.90
CA VAL A 3 -9.09 -13.21 7.09
C VAL A 3 -8.62 -11.76 6.87
N ALA A 4 -8.70 -11.27 5.63
CA ALA A 4 -8.36 -9.90 5.26
C ALA A 4 -9.07 -9.46 3.97
N ILE A 5 -9.25 -8.15 3.80
CA ILE A 5 -9.79 -7.51 2.60
C ILE A 5 -9.05 -6.21 2.32
N LEU A 6 -8.78 -5.92 1.04
CA LEU A 6 -8.11 -4.70 0.59
C LEU A 6 -9.09 -3.73 -0.06
N GLY A 7 -9.26 -2.56 0.54
CA GLY A 7 -9.94 -1.42 -0.05
C GLY A 7 -9.00 -0.61 -0.94
N VAL A 8 -9.44 -0.30 -2.17
CA VAL A 8 -8.71 0.53 -3.13
C VAL A 8 -9.56 1.76 -3.45
N ALA A 9 -9.05 2.95 -3.15
CA ALA A 9 -9.75 4.20 -3.43
C ALA A 9 -9.32 4.82 -4.76
N ARG A 10 -10.04 5.86 -5.20
CA ARG A 10 -9.70 6.59 -6.42
C ARG A 10 -8.30 7.19 -6.32
N LYS A 11 -7.48 6.93 -7.35
CA LYS A 11 -6.17 7.55 -7.55
C LYS A 11 -6.30 9.07 -7.63
N ARG A 12 -5.36 9.80 -7.01
CA ARG A 12 -5.34 11.27 -7.00
C ARG A 12 -3.92 11.82 -7.14
N ILE A 13 -3.79 13.06 -7.59
CA ILE A 13 -2.52 13.80 -7.49
C ILE A 13 -2.45 14.41 -6.09
N ALA A 14 -1.33 14.20 -5.39
CA ALA A 14 -1.06 14.75 -4.07
C ALA A 14 0.39 15.28 -3.99
N PRO A 15 0.64 16.35 -3.23
CA PRO A 15 1.99 16.83 -2.98
C PRO A 15 2.70 15.87 -2.00
N LEU A 16 3.82 15.28 -2.42
CA LEU A 16 4.67 14.45 -1.59
C LEU A 16 6.04 15.11 -1.44
N TRP A 17 6.53 15.17 -0.20
CA TRP A 17 7.87 15.67 0.10
C TRP A 17 8.92 14.66 -0.37
N ASP A 18 9.88 15.10 -1.16
CA ASP A 18 10.99 14.25 -1.66
C ASP A 18 12.27 14.36 -0.83
N GLY A 19 12.29 15.24 0.17
CA GLY A 19 13.48 15.61 0.95
C GLY A 19 13.84 17.09 0.83
N GLU A 20 13.46 17.74 -0.27
CA GLU A 20 13.81 19.14 -0.56
C GLU A 20 12.61 20.00 -0.97
N ALA A 21 11.65 19.43 -1.70
CA ALA A 21 10.46 20.12 -2.18
C ALA A 21 9.24 19.21 -2.24
N PHE A 22 8.05 19.81 -2.32
CA PHE A 22 6.82 19.06 -2.60
C PHE A 22 6.69 18.80 -4.10
N GLN A 23 6.64 17.53 -4.47
CA GLN A 23 6.43 17.09 -5.83
C GLN A 23 4.98 16.60 -6.03
N PRO A 24 4.32 16.95 -7.14
CA PRO A 24 3.03 16.37 -7.48
C PRO A 24 3.24 14.90 -7.88
N ARG A 25 2.77 13.98 -7.05
CA ARG A 25 2.84 12.54 -7.30
C ARG A 25 1.44 11.97 -7.43
N SER A 26 1.32 10.93 -8.24
CA SER A 26 0.08 10.18 -8.35
C SER A 26 0.03 9.10 -7.28
N VAL A 27 -0.95 9.16 -6.39
CA VAL A 27 -1.08 8.32 -5.21
C VAL A 27 -2.35 7.47 -5.31
N LEU A 28 -2.22 6.19 -5.01
CA LEU A 28 -3.33 5.25 -4.85
C LEU A 28 -3.52 4.95 -3.35
N PRO A 29 -4.60 5.44 -2.70
CA PRO A 29 -4.85 5.11 -1.30
C PRO A 29 -5.30 3.66 -1.15
N LEU A 30 -4.68 2.94 -0.21
CA LEU A 30 -4.96 1.55 0.12
C LEU A 30 -5.35 1.43 1.59
N SER A 31 -6.35 0.61 1.88
CA SER A 31 -6.80 0.28 3.24
C SER A 31 -6.88 -1.21 3.41
N LEU A 32 -6.11 -1.79 4.33
CA LEU A 32 -6.18 -3.21 4.66
C LEU A 32 -6.99 -3.40 5.95
N SER A 33 -8.10 -4.12 5.85
CA SER A 33 -8.85 -4.62 7.01
C SER A 33 -8.53 -6.11 7.20
N TYR A 34 -8.27 -6.53 8.44
CA TYR A 34 -7.89 -7.91 8.74
C TYR A 34 -8.37 -8.35 10.13
N ASP A 35 -8.52 -9.67 10.31
CA ASP A 35 -8.85 -10.27 11.60
C ASP A 35 -7.58 -10.36 12.46
N HIS A 36 -7.52 -9.55 13.53
CA HIS A 36 -6.39 -9.50 14.47
C HIS A 36 -6.15 -10.81 15.24
N ARG A 37 -7.12 -11.73 15.25
CA ARG A 37 -6.94 -13.07 15.84
C ARG A 37 -6.08 -13.97 14.95
N ALA A 38 -6.02 -13.66 13.66
CA ALA A 38 -5.29 -14.43 12.66
C ALA A 38 -4.02 -13.72 12.15
N ILE A 39 -4.04 -12.38 12.07
CA ILE A 39 -2.94 -11.57 11.53
C ILE A 39 -2.56 -10.51 12.56
N ASP A 40 -1.29 -10.45 12.94
CA ASP A 40 -0.80 -9.39 13.82
C ASP A 40 -0.59 -8.06 13.08
N GLY A 41 -0.43 -6.97 13.84
CA GLY A 41 -0.25 -5.64 13.24
C GLY A 41 1.02 -5.51 12.40
N ALA A 42 2.09 -6.22 12.75
CA ALA A 42 3.35 -6.17 12.04
C ALA A 42 3.26 -6.91 10.70
N GLU A 43 2.57 -8.05 10.65
CA GLU A 43 2.25 -8.77 9.42
C GLU A 43 1.37 -7.96 8.48
N GLY A 44 0.33 -7.32 9.00
CA GLY A 44 -0.53 -6.43 8.22
C GLY A 44 0.25 -5.28 7.58
N VAL A 45 1.13 -4.62 8.33
CA VAL A 45 1.99 -3.55 7.81
C VAL A 45 2.98 -4.09 6.76
N ARG A 46 3.63 -5.23 7.04
CA ARG A 46 4.57 -5.86 6.09
C ARG A 46 3.88 -6.19 4.76
N PHE A 47 2.65 -6.70 4.80
CA PHE A 47 1.87 -6.98 3.60
C PHE A 47 1.62 -5.72 2.78
N VAL A 48 1.16 -4.62 3.40
CA VAL A 48 0.87 -3.36 2.68
C VAL A 48 2.15 -2.74 2.11
N VAL A 49 3.27 -2.79 2.84
CA VAL A 49 4.58 -2.30 2.37
C VAL A 49 5.07 -3.13 1.17
N TYR A 50 4.94 -4.45 1.24
CA TYR A 50 5.29 -5.33 0.13
C TYR A 50 4.42 -5.05 -1.10
N LEU A 51 3.10 -4.99 -0.93
CA LEU A 51 2.17 -4.66 -2.01
C LEU A 51 2.47 -3.29 -2.63
N LYS A 52 2.75 -2.28 -1.81
CA LYS A 52 3.20 -0.96 -2.28
C LYS A 52 4.43 -1.10 -3.18
N SER A 53 5.44 -1.87 -2.77
CA SER A 53 6.67 -2.03 -3.56
C SER A 53 6.43 -2.68 -4.92
N LEU A 54 5.48 -3.61 -5.03
CA LEU A 54 5.10 -4.23 -6.30
C LEU A 54 4.32 -3.25 -7.20
N LEU A 55 3.49 -2.39 -6.61
CA LEU A 55 2.71 -1.40 -7.36
C LEU A 55 3.58 -0.22 -7.84
N GLU A 56 4.64 0.13 -7.11
CA GLU A 56 5.60 1.15 -7.51
C GLU A 56 6.55 0.65 -8.62
N ASP A 57 6.83 -0.65 -8.64
CA ASP A 57 7.70 -1.29 -9.63
C ASP A 57 7.15 -2.67 -10.00
N ILE A 58 6.31 -2.70 -11.05
CA ILE A 58 5.62 -3.92 -11.48
C ILE A 58 6.58 -5.00 -11.99
N GLY A 59 7.81 -4.65 -12.37
CA GLY A 59 8.83 -5.60 -12.78
C GLY A 59 9.18 -6.61 -11.69
N ARG A 60 8.99 -6.23 -10.41
CA ARG A 60 9.20 -7.09 -9.25
C ARG A 60 8.22 -8.26 -9.15
N VAL A 61 7.10 -8.22 -9.86
CA VAL A 61 6.14 -9.34 -9.91
C VAL A 61 6.66 -10.50 -10.77
N LEU A 62 7.61 -10.23 -11.67
CA LEU A 62 8.13 -11.20 -12.64
C LEU A 62 9.41 -11.92 -12.19
N LEU A 63 9.98 -11.54 -11.03
CA LEU A 63 11.20 -12.11 -10.44
C LEU A 63 10.84 -13.07 -9.30
#